data_AF-R8AW63-F1
#
_entry.id   AF-R8AW63-F1
#
_cell.length_a   1.000
_cell.length_b   1.000
_cell.length_c   1.000
_cell.angle_alpha   90.00
_cell.angle_beta   90.00
_cell.angle_gamma   90.00
#
_symmetry.space_group_name_H-M   'P 1'
#
loop_
_entity.id
_entity.type
_entity.pdbx_description
1 polymer ?
#
loop_
_entity_poly.entity_id
_entity_poly.type
_entity_poly.pdbx_seq_one_letter_code
_entity_poly.pdbx_strand_id
1 'polypeptide(L)'
;MSDSPLSCDLPETDIEQQLEKRLYRTYGERLASPPARKVAGVSDSSENMDHGVAYISDRFMDIRPVFSILRRYMLGIVGLFMACVLGLMWLLDVVFSGEALLATAVFFVPAWIGFYLFEIFVPVVLPVRIDRREGFVYAGHRGTFYRIPWDELEVSFSYNLQYFGSGVVWDRQYYSHLYLRDKHYFCGIPPKKPLQRKRISSYFKEDHLYRKWNFIVRYYEEGVKSEDEEHLYAVNYDSYNRHVADQPGRRFFGHVIFCIFVPSIIWWKFTPLKFKWPKEIEAIFGKINYY
;
A
#
# COMPACT_ATOMS: atom_id res chain seq x y z
N MET A 1 0.49 -34.40 -19.32
CA MET A 1 0.34 -33.88 -17.94
C MET A 1 -0.98 -33.13 -17.93
N SER A 2 -1.90 -33.45 -17.02
CA SER A 2 -3.30 -32.99 -17.10
C SER A 2 -3.43 -31.50 -16.75
N ASP A 3 -3.93 -30.74 -17.73
CA ASP A 3 -4.28 -29.31 -17.65
C ASP A 3 -5.51 -29.08 -16.78
N SER A 4 -5.32 -29.09 -15.46
CA SER A 4 -6.31 -28.56 -14.51
C SER A 4 -5.87 -27.17 -14.05
N PRO A 5 -6.71 -26.13 -14.12
CA PRO A 5 -6.34 -24.83 -13.57
C PRO A 5 -6.09 -24.99 -12.06
N LEU A 6 -4.88 -24.68 -11.63
CA LEU A 6 -4.47 -24.74 -10.23
C LEU A 6 -5.37 -23.81 -9.41
N SER A 7 -6.04 -24.39 -8.40
CA SER A 7 -6.97 -23.70 -7.50
C SER A 7 -6.18 -22.73 -6.61
N CYS A 8 -6.11 -21.48 -7.03
CA CYS A 8 -5.55 -20.39 -6.25
C CYS A 8 -6.70 -19.61 -5.60
N ASP A 9 -6.84 -19.72 -4.28
CA ASP A 9 -7.91 -19.08 -3.51
C ASP A 9 -7.61 -17.59 -3.31
N LEU A 10 -8.13 -16.75 -4.19
CA LEU A 10 -8.17 -15.29 -4.01
C LEU A 10 -9.62 -14.84 -4.19
N PRO A 11 -10.21 -14.01 -3.31
CA PRO A 11 -11.60 -13.62 -3.47
C PRO A 11 -11.81 -12.83 -4.76
N GLU A 12 -12.96 -13.04 -5.38
CA GLU A 12 -13.38 -12.37 -6.61
C GLU A 12 -13.56 -10.85 -6.42
N THR A 13 -13.79 -10.42 -5.17
CA THR A 13 -14.02 -9.03 -4.81
C THR A 13 -12.69 -8.31 -4.54
N ASP A 14 -12.31 -7.41 -5.45
CA ASP A 14 -11.24 -6.45 -5.19
C ASP A 14 -11.79 -5.33 -4.29
N ILE A 15 -11.43 -5.36 -3.01
CA ILE A 15 -11.87 -4.39 -2.00
C ILE A 15 -11.52 -2.96 -2.44
N GLU A 16 -10.38 -2.80 -3.14
CA GLU A 16 -9.94 -1.51 -3.68
C GLU A 16 -11.00 -0.91 -4.62
N GLN A 17 -11.65 -1.73 -5.45
CA GLN A 17 -12.68 -1.25 -6.37
C GLN A 17 -14.05 -1.07 -5.71
N GLN A 18 -14.36 -1.82 -4.65
CA GLN A 18 -15.61 -1.63 -3.91
C GLN A 18 -15.60 -0.34 -3.09
N LEU A 19 -14.45 0.03 -2.51
CA LEU A 19 -14.26 1.30 -1.82
C LEU A 19 -14.35 2.50 -2.78
N GLU A 20 -13.94 2.33 -4.04
CA GLU A 20 -14.01 3.39 -5.06
C GLU A 20 -15.45 3.73 -5.50
N LYS A 21 -16.39 2.78 -5.54
CA LYS A 21 -17.70 2.99 -6.19
C LYS A 21 -18.73 3.78 -5.38
N ARG A 22 -18.57 3.94 -4.06
CA ARG A 22 -19.62 4.55 -3.20
C ARG A 22 -19.24 5.86 -2.51
N LEU A 23 -17.98 6.08 -2.15
CA LEU A 23 -17.56 7.25 -1.37
C LEU A 23 -16.82 8.32 -2.18
N TYR A 24 -16.14 7.94 -3.27
CA TYR A 24 -15.38 8.85 -4.11
C TYR A 24 -16.00 8.93 -5.50
N ARG A 25 -16.82 9.96 -5.77
CA ARG A 25 -17.33 10.23 -7.13
C ARG A 25 -16.16 10.64 -8.03
N THR A 26 -15.46 9.67 -8.60
CA THR A 26 -14.37 9.89 -9.55
C THR A 26 -14.95 10.03 -10.96
N TYR A 27 -14.95 11.23 -11.53
CA TYR A 27 -15.49 11.50 -12.87
C TYR A 27 -14.40 11.41 -13.94
N GLY A 28 -14.57 10.48 -14.90
CA GLY A 28 -13.83 10.47 -16.16
C GLY A 28 -12.35 10.18 -16.03
N GLU A 29 -11.99 8.90 -15.86
CA GLU A 29 -10.60 8.45 -15.97
C GLU A 29 -10.08 8.75 -17.38
N ARG A 30 -9.17 9.72 -17.49
CA ARG A 30 -8.48 10.03 -18.75
C ARG A 30 -7.09 9.43 -18.70
N LEU A 31 -6.70 8.73 -19.77
CA LEU A 31 -5.32 8.28 -19.93
C LEU A 31 -4.44 9.53 -20.04
N ALA A 32 -3.46 9.64 -19.15
CA ALA A 32 -2.51 10.75 -19.13
C ALA A 32 -1.44 10.54 -20.20
N SER A 33 -1.10 9.29 -20.50
CA SER A 33 0.02 8.96 -21.39
C SER A 33 -0.15 7.59 -22.07
N PRO A 34 0.55 7.34 -23.19
CA PRO A 34 0.83 5.98 -23.66
C PRO A 34 1.57 5.16 -22.57
N PRO A 35 1.71 3.83 -22.75
CA PRO A 35 2.45 3.00 -21.80
C PRO A 35 3.83 3.60 -21.49
N ALA A 36 4.14 3.70 -20.20
CA ALA A 36 5.38 4.20 -19.67
C ALA A 36 6.54 3.36 -20.23
N ARG A 37 7.48 4.03 -20.90
CA ARG A 37 8.70 3.37 -21.36
C ARG A 37 9.57 3.04 -20.15
N LYS A 38 10.22 1.88 -20.18
CA LYS A 38 11.30 1.54 -19.26
C LYS A 38 12.55 2.22 -19.79
N VAL A 39 12.99 3.27 -19.11
CA VAL A 39 14.20 4.00 -19.50
C VAL A 39 15.29 3.63 -18.50
N ALA A 40 16.26 2.83 -18.95
CA ALA A 40 17.42 2.49 -18.13
C ALA A 40 18.31 3.73 -17.91
N GLY A 41 18.92 3.84 -16.74
CA GLY A 41 19.86 4.93 -16.41
C GLY A 41 19.22 6.23 -15.91
N VAL A 42 17.89 6.32 -15.83
CA VAL A 42 17.22 7.43 -15.12
C VAL A 42 17.13 7.06 -13.65
N SER A 43 18.13 7.46 -12.86
CA SER A 43 18.16 7.23 -11.42
C SER A 43 17.34 8.29 -10.70
N ASP A 44 16.15 7.91 -10.23
CA ASP A 44 15.35 8.75 -9.35
C ASP A 44 15.49 8.33 -7.87
N SER A 45 15.46 9.33 -6.98
CA SER A 45 15.70 9.14 -5.55
C SER A 45 14.59 8.30 -4.88
N SER A 46 14.99 7.39 -4.00
CA SER A 46 14.13 6.56 -3.15
C SER A 46 13.53 7.29 -1.94
N GLU A 47 13.94 8.53 -1.71
CA GLU A 47 13.41 9.35 -0.61
C GLU A 47 11.88 9.50 -0.75
N ASN A 48 11.19 9.37 0.38
CA ASN A 48 9.74 9.36 0.48
C ASN A 48 9.03 8.24 -0.31
N MET A 49 9.70 7.16 -0.74
CA MET A 49 9.03 6.01 -1.41
C MET A 49 8.56 4.92 -0.44
N ASP A 50 8.86 5.09 0.84
CA ASP A 50 8.64 4.12 1.92
C ASP A 50 7.18 3.69 2.11
N HIS A 51 6.24 4.58 1.79
CA HIS A 51 4.80 4.32 1.85
C HIS A 51 4.30 3.46 0.68
N GLY A 52 5.03 3.40 -0.43
CA GLY A 52 4.62 2.72 -1.67
C GLY A 52 5.25 1.33 -1.85
N VAL A 53 6.28 1.03 -1.06
CA VAL A 53 7.01 -0.24 -1.04
C VAL A 53 6.58 -1.01 0.22
N ALA A 54 6.48 -2.34 0.15
CA ALA A 54 6.24 -3.23 1.29
C ALA A 54 7.53 -3.92 1.75
N TYR A 55 8.41 -4.25 0.81
CA TYR A 55 9.71 -4.86 1.07
C TYR A 55 10.62 -4.67 -0.13
N ILE A 56 11.92 -4.61 0.13
CA ILE A 56 12.96 -4.53 -0.90
C ILE A 56 14.14 -5.41 -0.49
N SER A 57 14.71 -6.09 -1.49
CA SER A 57 15.90 -6.93 -1.35
C SER A 57 16.59 -7.06 -2.71
N ASP A 58 17.78 -7.65 -2.75
CA ASP A 58 18.48 -7.92 -4.02
C ASP A 58 17.74 -8.87 -4.96
N ARG A 59 16.83 -9.70 -4.42
CA ARG A 59 16.07 -10.67 -5.22
C ARG A 59 14.75 -10.10 -5.72
N PHE A 60 13.95 -9.55 -4.82
CA PHE A 60 12.62 -9.07 -5.16
C PHE A 60 12.22 -7.83 -4.38
N MET A 61 11.29 -7.08 -4.96
CA MET A 61 10.64 -5.92 -4.36
C MET A 61 9.13 -6.14 -4.37
N ASP A 62 8.51 -5.89 -3.22
CA ASP A 62 7.06 -5.92 -3.06
C ASP A 62 6.54 -4.48 -3.03
N ILE A 63 5.61 -4.15 -3.93
CA ILE A 63 4.97 -2.84 -4.04
C ILE A 63 3.56 -2.94 -3.46
N ARG A 64 3.24 -2.06 -2.52
CA ARG A 64 1.88 -1.96 -1.97
C ARG A 64 0.95 -1.35 -3.03
N PRO A 65 -0.21 -1.97 -3.29
CA PRO A 65 -1.24 -1.34 -4.10
C PRO A 65 -1.86 -0.14 -3.36
N VAL A 66 -2.81 0.53 -4.00
CA VAL A 66 -3.35 1.83 -3.59
C VAL A 66 -3.97 1.78 -2.17
N PHE A 67 -4.10 2.94 -1.52
CA PHE A 67 -4.61 3.18 -0.15
C PHE A 67 -3.60 3.13 1.00
N SER A 68 -2.32 2.77 0.77
CA SER A 68 -1.32 2.73 1.85
C SER A 68 -1.05 4.11 2.49
N ILE A 69 -0.98 5.20 1.71
CA ILE A 69 -0.66 6.55 2.25
C ILE A 69 -1.73 7.02 3.24
N LEU A 70 -3.00 7.03 2.81
CA LEU A 70 -4.11 7.45 3.66
C LEU A 70 -4.18 6.59 4.92
N ARG A 71 -4.08 5.25 4.79
CA ARG A 71 -4.14 4.33 5.94
C ARG A 71 -2.93 4.43 6.87
N ARG A 72 -1.76 4.80 6.36
CA ARG A 72 -0.54 4.99 7.16
C ARG A 72 -0.66 6.19 8.09
N TYR A 73 -1.21 7.30 7.60
CA TYR A 73 -1.22 8.57 8.34
C TYR A 73 -2.57 8.92 8.99
N MET A 74 -3.69 8.42 8.48
CA MET A 74 -5.02 8.78 8.98
C MET A 74 -5.22 8.39 10.44
N LEU A 75 -4.76 7.20 10.86
CA LEU A 75 -4.85 6.81 12.27
C LEU A 75 -4.06 7.73 13.20
N GLY A 76 -2.88 8.17 12.79
CA GLY A 76 -2.08 9.13 13.56
C GLY A 76 -2.78 10.49 13.67
N ILE A 77 -3.37 10.98 12.58
CA ILE A 77 -4.12 12.25 12.56
C ILE A 77 -5.37 12.15 13.44
N VAL A 78 -6.15 11.07 13.29
CA VAL A 78 -7.32 10.81 14.15
C VAL A 78 -6.88 10.68 15.60
N GLY A 79 -5.80 9.94 15.89
CA GLY A 79 -5.27 9.79 17.24
C GLY A 79 -4.89 11.11 17.89
N LEU A 80 -4.17 11.97 17.16
CA LEU A 80 -3.81 13.31 17.63
C LEU A 80 -5.05 14.17 17.87
N PHE A 81 -6.02 14.15 16.95
CA PHE A 81 -7.27 14.89 17.10
C PHE A 81 -8.04 14.45 18.35
N MET A 82 -8.18 13.14 18.57
CA MET A 82 -8.86 12.59 19.75
C MET A 82 -8.13 12.97 21.05
N ALA A 83 -6.80 12.89 21.05
CA ALA A 83 -5.98 13.31 22.20
C ALA A 83 -6.15 14.81 22.51
N CYS A 84 -6.16 15.67 21.49
CA CYS A 84 -6.40 17.11 21.65
C CYS A 84 -7.80 17.40 22.21
N VAL A 85 -8.83 16.73 21.70
CA VAL A 85 -10.22 16.89 22.17
C VAL A 85 -10.35 16.46 23.62
N LEU A 86 -9.83 15.27 23.98
CA LEU A 86 -9.88 14.78 25.36
C LEU A 86 -9.03 15.65 26.30
N GLY A 87 -7.87 16.12 25.86
CA GLY A 87 -7.03 17.05 26.63
C GLY A 87 -7.71 18.39 26.88
N LEU A 88 -8.43 18.93 25.89
CA LEU A 88 -9.22 20.15 26.05
C LEU A 88 -10.37 19.94 27.04
N MET A 89 -11.08 18.82 26.96
CA MET A 89 -12.17 18.51 27.91
C MET A 89 -11.65 18.28 29.32
N TRP A 90 -10.47 17.67 29.47
CA TRP A 90 -9.80 17.57 30.77
C TRP A 90 -9.45 18.94 31.36
N LEU A 91 -8.95 19.88 30.54
CA LEU A 91 -8.70 21.25 30.98
C LEU A 91 -9.99 21.96 31.42
N LEU A 92 -11.10 21.77 30.70
CA LEU A 92 -12.40 22.35 31.06
C LEU A 92 -12.94 21.78 32.37
N ASP A 93 -12.75 20.49 32.62
CA ASP A 93 -13.14 19.84 33.88
C ASP A 93 -12.39 20.37 35.09
N VAL A 94 -11.10 20.69 34.93
CA VAL A 94 -10.30 21.32 35.98
C VAL A 94 -10.81 22.72 36.32
N VAL A 95 -11.41 23.44 35.36
CA VAL A 95 -11.77 24.86 35.49
C VAL A 95 -13.25 25.09 35.83
N PHE A 96 -14.18 24.32 35.28
CA PHE A 96 -15.61 24.66 35.30
C PHE A 96 -16.52 23.65 36.00
N SER A 97 -16.35 22.35 35.74
CA SER A 97 -17.16 21.28 36.36
C SER A 97 -16.65 19.92 35.87
N GLY A 98 -16.28 19.02 36.77
CA GLY A 98 -15.58 17.75 36.49
C GLY A 98 -16.40 16.64 35.81
N GLU A 99 -17.30 16.97 34.88
CA GLU A 99 -18.19 16.01 34.20
C GLU A 99 -18.04 15.99 32.66
N ALA A 100 -17.42 17.01 32.06
CA ALA A 100 -17.33 17.14 30.61
C ALA A 100 -16.36 16.13 29.98
N LEU A 101 -15.28 15.76 30.67
CA LEU A 101 -14.36 14.72 30.20
C LEU A 101 -15.07 13.38 30.15
N LEU A 102 -15.80 13.01 31.20
CA LEU A 102 -16.47 11.70 31.26
C LEU A 102 -17.55 11.61 30.19
N ALA A 103 -18.38 12.64 30.04
CA ALA A 103 -19.40 12.71 29.00
C ALA A 103 -18.81 12.60 27.58
N THR A 104 -17.71 13.31 27.32
CA THR A 104 -17.03 13.27 26.01
C THR A 104 -16.34 11.93 25.78
N ALA A 105 -15.66 11.38 26.79
CA ALA A 105 -14.94 10.12 26.69
C ALA A 105 -15.87 8.95 26.38
N VAL A 106 -17.08 8.91 26.96
CA VAL A 106 -18.08 7.86 26.70
C VAL A 106 -18.44 7.75 25.22
N PHE A 107 -18.41 8.85 24.45
CA PHE A 107 -18.68 8.81 23.01
C PHE A 107 -17.40 8.65 22.18
N PHE A 108 -16.40 9.48 22.46
CA PHE A 108 -15.20 9.56 21.62
C PHE A 108 -14.28 8.34 21.81
N VAL A 109 -14.14 7.78 23.02
CA VAL A 109 -13.25 6.61 23.22
C VAL A 109 -13.74 5.37 22.47
N PRO A 110 -15.03 4.97 22.53
CA PRO A 110 -15.53 3.87 21.71
C PRO A 110 -15.41 4.13 20.20
N ALA A 111 -15.67 5.36 19.75
CA ALA A 111 -15.47 5.74 18.35
C ALA A 111 -14.00 5.60 17.94
N TRP A 112 -13.08 6.02 18.81
CA TRP A 112 -11.63 5.90 18.59
C TRP A 112 -11.21 4.44 18.46
N ILE A 113 -11.64 3.60 19.39
CA ILE A 113 -11.41 2.15 19.37
C ILE A 113 -11.98 1.55 18.08
N GLY A 114 -13.17 2.00 17.65
CA GLY A 114 -13.78 1.58 16.39
C GLY A 114 -12.89 1.81 15.16
N PHE A 115 -12.24 2.97 15.06
CA PHE A 115 -11.28 3.25 13.98
C PHE A 115 -10.05 2.33 14.03
N TYR A 116 -9.52 2.05 15.22
CA TYR A 116 -8.41 1.10 15.40
C TYR A 116 -8.81 -0.32 15.01
N LEU A 117 -9.96 -0.80 15.49
CA LEU A 117 -10.48 -2.14 15.17
C LEU A 117 -10.74 -2.28 13.67
N PHE A 118 -11.33 -1.26 13.04
CA PHE A 118 -11.51 -1.24 11.58
C PHE A 118 -10.17 -1.48 10.87
N GLU A 119 -9.11 -0.75 11.23
CA GLU A 119 -7.81 -0.91 10.58
C GLU A 119 -7.14 -2.26 10.84
N ILE A 120 -7.38 -2.88 12.00
CA ILE A 120 -6.89 -4.24 12.31
C ILE A 120 -7.60 -5.29 11.44
N PHE A 121 -8.90 -5.14 11.21
CA PHE A 121 -9.72 -6.11 10.48
C PHE A 121 -9.88 -5.81 8.98
N VAL A 122 -9.38 -4.67 8.48
CA VAL A 122 -9.39 -4.38 7.04
C VAL A 122 -8.46 -5.37 6.32
N PRO A 123 -8.96 -6.11 5.31
CA PRO A 123 -8.15 -7.09 4.61
C PRO A 123 -6.98 -6.43 3.88
N VAL A 124 -5.81 -7.07 3.93
CA VAL A 124 -4.62 -6.55 3.25
C VAL A 124 -4.42 -7.28 1.93
N VAL A 125 -4.47 -6.51 0.84
CA VAL A 125 -4.29 -6.95 -0.54
C VAL A 125 -2.86 -7.42 -0.78
N LEU A 126 -2.69 -8.45 -1.62
CA LEU A 126 -1.38 -8.91 -2.03
C LEU A 126 -0.60 -7.79 -2.74
N PRO A 127 0.67 -7.58 -2.38
CA PRO A 127 1.53 -6.65 -3.10
C PRO A 127 1.75 -7.10 -4.55
N VAL A 128 2.19 -6.18 -5.39
CA VAL A 128 2.78 -6.54 -6.68
C VAL A 128 4.24 -6.87 -6.43
N ARG A 129 4.64 -8.11 -6.71
CA ARG A 129 6.00 -8.59 -6.50
C ARG A 129 6.79 -8.54 -7.80
N ILE A 130 7.93 -7.89 -7.78
CA ILE A 130 8.87 -7.81 -8.89
C ILE A 130 10.07 -8.68 -8.53
N ASP A 131 10.25 -9.80 -9.22
CA ASP A 131 11.42 -10.67 -9.09
C ASP A 131 12.47 -10.27 -10.12
N ARG A 132 13.60 -9.76 -9.63
CA ARG A 132 14.74 -9.35 -10.43
C ARG A 132 15.55 -10.54 -10.95
N ARG A 133 15.61 -11.64 -10.19
CA ARG A 133 16.47 -12.78 -10.55
C ARG A 133 15.88 -13.60 -11.67
N GLU A 134 14.59 -13.90 -11.61
CA GLU A 134 13.90 -14.65 -12.65
C GLU A 134 13.31 -13.75 -13.74
N GLY A 135 13.21 -12.45 -13.49
CA GLY A 135 12.70 -11.47 -14.46
C GLY A 135 11.18 -11.50 -14.64
N PHE A 136 10.44 -11.77 -13.57
CA PHE A 136 8.98 -11.85 -13.60
C PHE A 136 8.33 -10.90 -12.60
N VAL A 137 7.16 -10.40 -12.98
CA VAL A 137 6.26 -9.63 -12.12
C VAL A 137 5.03 -10.47 -11.80
N TYR A 138 4.76 -10.63 -10.51
CA TYR A 138 3.61 -11.36 -10.00
C TYR A 138 2.57 -10.38 -9.49
N ALA A 139 1.33 -10.53 -9.95
CA ALA A 139 0.21 -9.71 -9.54
C ALA A 139 -1.07 -10.54 -9.40
N GLY A 140 -1.75 -10.43 -8.27
CA GLY A 140 -3.10 -10.94 -8.08
C GLY A 140 -4.16 -9.87 -8.37
N HIS A 141 -5.22 -10.21 -9.10
CA HIS A 141 -6.37 -9.35 -9.35
C HIS A 141 -7.64 -10.20 -9.54
N ARG A 142 -8.68 -9.97 -8.72
CA ARG A 142 -10.03 -10.61 -8.83
C ARG A 142 -10.03 -12.14 -8.95
N GLY A 143 -9.33 -12.82 -8.06
CA GLY A 143 -9.23 -14.28 -8.13
C GLY A 143 -8.24 -14.80 -9.16
N THR A 144 -7.64 -13.93 -9.98
CA THR A 144 -6.73 -14.28 -11.07
C THR A 144 -5.29 -13.89 -10.69
N PHE A 145 -4.36 -14.82 -10.83
CA PHE A 145 -2.93 -14.55 -10.70
C PHE A 145 -2.27 -14.43 -12.08
N TYR A 146 -1.40 -13.44 -12.19
CA TYR A 146 -0.63 -13.16 -13.38
C TYR A 146 0.85 -13.29 -13.08
N ARG A 147 1.58 -13.93 -14.02
CA ARG A 147 3.04 -13.98 -14.07
C ARG A 147 3.47 -13.32 -15.37
N ILE A 148 3.95 -12.09 -15.28
CA ILE A 148 4.25 -11.23 -16.43
C ILE A 148 5.77 -11.15 -16.58
N PRO A 149 6.36 -11.54 -17.73
CA PRO A 149 7.77 -11.30 -18.00
C PRO A 149 8.06 -9.80 -17.91
N TRP A 150 9.20 -9.43 -17.31
CA TRP A 150 9.56 -8.02 -17.15
C TRP A 150 9.53 -7.27 -18.47
N ASP A 151 10.03 -7.85 -19.56
CA ASP A 151 10.09 -7.21 -20.87
C ASP A 151 8.71 -6.87 -21.44
N GLU A 152 7.72 -7.72 -21.18
CA GLU A 152 6.34 -7.58 -21.66
C GLU A 152 5.45 -6.74 -20.72
N LEU A 153 5.99 -6.33 -19.57
CA LEU A 153 5.29 -5.49 -18.60
C LEU A 153 4.95 -4.13 -19.20
N GLU A 154 3.67 -3.79 -19.22
CA GLU A 154 3.18 -2.47 -19.64
C GLU A 154 2.55 -1.77 -18.43
N VAL A 155 2.97 -0.52 -18.20
CA VAL A 155 2.38 0.36 -17.19
C VAL A 155 1.82 1.60 -17.89
N SER A 156 0.63 2.06 -17.53
CA SER A 156 0.09 3.32 -18.04
C SER A 156 -0.26 4.27 -16.92
N PHE A 157 -0.26 5.56 -17.23
CA PHE A 157 -0.62 6.60 -16.29
C PHE A 157 -1.96 7.19 -16.67
N SER A 158 -2.80 7.41 -15.68
CA SER A 158 -4.09 8.08 -15.83
C SER A 158 -4.24 9.13 -14.75
N TYR A 159 -5.18 10.04 -14.95
CA TYR A 159 -5.60 10.94 -13.90
C TYR A 159 -7.12 11.00 -13.82
N ASN A 160 -7.61 11.38 -12.65
CA ASN A 160 -9.01 11.66 -12.38
C ASN A 160 -9.12 12.94 -11.54
N LEU A 161 -10.26 13.61 -11.63
CA LEU A 161 -10.57 14.75 -10.77
C LEU A 161 -11.26 14.22 -9.51
N GLN A 162 -10.63 14.40 -8.36
CA GLN A 162 -11.17 13.98 -7.08
C GLN A 162 -11.79 15.18 -6.35
N TYR A 163 -13.02 15.02 -5.86
CA TYR A 163 -13.73 16.01 -5.07
C TYR A 163 -13.53 15.75 -3.57
N PHE A 164 -13.12 16.78 -2.81
CA PHE A 164 -12.79 16.67 -1.38
C PHE A 164 -13.87 17.19 -0.41
N GLY A 165 -15.09 17.46 -0.87
CA GLY A 165 -16.23 17.63 0.05
C GLY A 165 -16.49 19.04 0.57
N SER A 166 -15.58 20.01 0.43
CA SER A 166 -15.86 21.41 0.78
C SER A 166 -15.21 22.40 -0.19
N GLY A 167 -16.03 23.20 -0.87
CA GLY A 167 -15.57 24.17 -1.86
C GLY A 167 -15.19 23.52 -3.20
N VAL A 168 -15.20 24.30 -4.28
CA VAL A 168 -14.96 23.88 -5.68
C VAL A 168 -13.51 23.46 -5.94
N VAL A 169 -12.88 22.76 -5.00
CA VAL A 169 -11.50 22.27 -5.11
C VAL A 169 -11.54 20.89 -5.72
N TRP A 170 -11.40 20.86 -7.04
CA TRP A 170 -11.11 19.66 -7.80
C TRP A 170 -9.60 19.55 -7.94
N ASP A 171 -9.01 18.53 -7.32
CA ASP A 171 -7.59 18.26 -7.52
C ASP A 171 -7.39 17.05 -8.43
N ARG A 172 -6.28 17.05 -9.18
CA ARG A 172 -5.92 15.95 -10.07
C ARG A 172 -5.26 14.87 -9.24
N GLN A 173 -5.93 13.72 -9.15
CA GLN A 173 -5.31 12.52 -8.64
C GLN A 173 -4.79 11.68 -9.81
N TYR A 174 -3.49 11.43 -9.79
CA TYR A 174 -2.79 10.61 -10.76
C TYR A 174 -2.70 9.17 -10.28
N TYR A 175 -2.75 8.23 -11.21
CA TYR A 175 -2.69 6.79 -10.95
C TYR A 175 -1.77 6.11 -11.94
N SER A 176 -1.05 5.09 -11.47
CA SER A 176 -0.34 4.15 -12.32
C SER A 176 -1.06 2.81 -12.36
N HIS A 177 -1.17 2.26 -13.56
CA HIS A 177 -1.89 1.02 -13.83
C HIS A 177 -0.97 0.00 -14.48
N LEU A 178 -0.93 -1.19 -13.90
CA LEU A 178 -0.34 -2.37 -14.51
C LEU A 178 -1.32 -3.01 -15.47
N TYR A 179 -0.88 -3.30 -16.69
CA TYR A 179 -1.68 -4.05 -17.65
C TYR A 179 -1.54 -5.55 -17.43
N LEU A 180 -2.69 -6.19 -17.21
CA LEU A 180 -2.83 -7.61 -16.96
C LEU A 180 -3.46 -8.24 -18.20
N ARG A 181 -2.61 -8.80 -19.07
CA ARG A 181 -3.05 -9.51 -20.27
C ARG A 181 -3.37 -10.97 -19.94
N ASP A 182 -4.39 -11.51 -20.60
CA ASP A 182 -4.80 -12.91 -20.48
C ASP A 182 -3.68 -13.92 -20.77
N LYS A 183 -2.80 -13.65 -21.72
CA LYS A 183 -1.63 -14.50 -22.03
C LYS A 183 -0.67 -14.71 -20.85
N HIS A 184 -0.70 -13.82 -19.85
CA HIS A 184 0.13 -13.91 -18.65
C HIS A 184 -0.60 -14.52 -17.46
N TYR A 185 -1.81 -15.04 -17.69
CA TYR A 185 -2.56 -15.80 -16.71
C TYR A 185 -1.75 -17.00 -16.23
N PHE A 186 -1.65 -17.14 -14.91
CA PHE A 186 -0.89 -18.21 -14.27
C PHE A 186 -1.81 -19.19 -13.54
N CYS A 187 -2.67 -18.70 -12.64
CA CYS A 187 -3.57 -19.56 -11.87
C CYS A 187 -4.80 -18.83 -11.30
N GLY A 188 -5.75 -19.60 -10.76
CA GLY A 188 -6.99 -19.09 -10.17
C GLY A 188 -8.16 -19.05 -11.14
N ILE A 189 -8.91 -17.96 -11.13
CA ILE A 189 -10.10 -17.80 -11.99
C ILE A 189 -9.65 -17.28 -13.35
N PRO A 190 -10.04 -17.93 -14.46
CA PRO A 190 -9.73 -17.44 -15.80
C PRO A 190 -10.24 -16.01 -16.02
N PRO A 191 -9.43 -15.12 -16.62
CA PRO A 191 -9.82 -13.73 -16.82
C PRO A 191 -10.99 -13.63 -17.81
N LYS A 192 -12.06 -12.92 -17.42
CA LYS A 192 -13.24 -12.69 -18.29
C LYS A 192 -12.97 -11.73 -19.46
N LYS A 193 -11.88 -10.96 -19.40
CA LYS A 193 -11.49 -9.97 -20.41
C LYS A 193 -10.03 -10.18 -20.79
N PRO A 194 -9.66 -9.93 -22.07
CA PRO A 194 -8.30 -10.11 -22.55
C PRO A 194 -7.30 -9.13 -21.92
N LEU A 195 -7.78 -7.97 -21.49
CA LEU A 195 -6.99 -6.94 -20.82
C LEU A 195 -7.71 -6.46 -19.57
N GLN A 196 -7.01 -6.51 -18.44
CA GLN A 196 -7.42 -5.90 -17.18
C GLN A 196 -6.36 -4.91 -16.71
N ARG A 197 -6.73 -4.01 -15.81
CA ARG A 197 -5.83 -2.99 -15.25
C ARG A 197 -5.85 -3.09 -13.73
N LYS A 198 -4.67 -3.16 -13.11
CA LYS A 198 -4.51 -3.10 -11.66
C LYS A 198 -3.79 -1.81 -11.28
N ARG A 199 -4.32 -1.05 -10.33
CA ARG A 199 -3.67 0.16 -9.83
C ARG A 199 -2.50 -0.21 -8.91
N ILE A 200 -1.35 0.43 -9.09
CA ILE A 200 -0.14 0.15 -8.30
C ILE A 200 0.38 1.37 -7.53
N SER A 201 -0.06 2.58 -7.92
CA SER A 201 0.22 3.79 -7.15
C SER A 201 -0.83 4.87 -7.40
N SER A 202 -0.91 5.81 -6.45
CA SER A 202 -1.70 7.01 -6.60
C SER A 202 -1.02 8.19 -5.91
N TYR A 203 -0.99 9.34 -6.59
CA TYR A 203 -0.34 10.57 -6.14
C TYR A 203 -1.14 11.80 -6.59
N PHE A 204 -1.05 12.90 -5.83
CA PHE A 204 -1.59 14.20 -6.26
C PHE A 204 -0.62 14.98 -7.15
N LYS A 205 0.67 14.62 -7.13
CA LYS A 205 1.70 15.20 -8.00
C LYS A 205 2.10 14.20 -9.07
N GLU A 206 2.10 14.63 -10.33
CA GLU A 206 2.48 13.81 -11.48
C GLU A 206 3.94 13.33 -11.37
N ASP A 207 4.85 14.23 -11.00
CA ASP A 207 6.29 13.94 -10.85
C ASP A 207 6.56 12.77 -9.90
N HIS A 208 5.76 12.62 -8.85
CA HIS A 208 5.93 11.53 -7.88
C HIS A 208 5.64 10.15 -8.50
N LEU A 209 4.75 10.11 -9.48
CA LEU A 209 4.36 8.89 -10.16
C LEU A 209 5.43 8.47 -11.17
N TYR A 210 6.03 9.40 -11.91
CA TYR A 210 7.22 9.12 -12.73
C TYR A 210 8.41 8.73 -11.86
N ARG A 211 8.66 9.45 -10.77
CA ARG A 211 9.73 9.14 -9.80
C ARG A 211 9.60 7.72 -9.26
N LYS A 212 8.40 7.30 -8.86
CA LYS A 212 8.16 5.91 -8.41
C LYS A 212 8.42 4.90 -9.52
N TRP A 213 7.95 5.17 -10.74
CA TRP A 213 8.18 4.27 -11.87
C TRP A 213 9.66 4.13 -12.21
N ASN A 214 10.39 5.24 -12.29
CA ASN A 214 11.82 5.26 -12.56
C ASN A 214 12.60 4.57 -11.44
N PHE A 215 12.20 4.74 -10.18
CA PHE A 215 12.77 3.99 -9.05
C PHE A 215 12.57 2.47 -9.22
N ILE A 216 11.38 2.03 -9.65
CA ILE A 216 11.09 0.61 -9.89
C ILE A 216 11.95 0.04 -11.03
N VAL A 217 12.09 0.79 -12.13
CA VAL A 217 12.94 0.40 -13.26
C VAL A 217 14.41 0.34 -12.85
N ARG A 218 14.91 1.37 -12.16
CA ARG A 218 16.28 1.42 -11.63
C ARG A 218 16.55 0.26 -10.67
N TYR A 219 15.60 -0.07 -9.78
CA TYR A 219 15.74 -1.23 -8.89
C TYR A 219 15.90 -2.54 -9.67
N TYR A 220 15.10 -2.74 -10.73
CA TYR A 220 15.19 -3.95 -11.52
C TYR A 220 16.54 -4.06 -12.26
N GLU A 221 17.00 -2.98 -12.87
CA GLU A 221 18.27 -2.95 -13.63
C GLU A 221 19.49 -3.00 -12.70
N GLU A 222 19.58 -2.07 -11.75
CA GLU A 222 20.79 -1.81 -10.96
C GLU A 222 20.78 -2.54 -9.61
N GLY A 223 19.60 -2.78 -9.03
CA GLY A 223 19.44 -3.40 -7.70
C GLY A 223 19.22 -2.38 -6.58
N VAL A 224 19.46 -2.82 -5.36
CA VAL A 224 19.37 -1.98 -4.15
C VAL A 224 20.67 -1.20 -3.99
N LYS A 225 20.56 0.13 -3.81
CA LYS A 225 21.68 1.00 -3.44
C LYS A 225 21.68 1.25 -1.94
N SER A 226 22.82 1.62 -1.37
CA SER A 226 22.95 1.98 0.05
C SER A 226 22.00 3.12 0.46
N GLU A 227 21.80 4.11 -0.41
CA GLU A 227 20.84 5.21 -0.20
C GLU A 227 19.40 4.70 -0.04
N ASP A 228 19.05 3.60 -0.71
CA ASP A 228 17.71 3.03 -0.57
C ASP A 228 17.51 2.41 0.80
N GLU A 229 18.53 1.78 1.37
CA GLU A 229 18.45 1.23 2.72
C GLU A 229 18.20 2.34 3.76
N GLU A 230 18.82 3.51 3.56
CA GLU A 230 18.63 4.68 4.41
C GLU A 230 17.26 5.35 4.21
N HIS A 231 16.74 5.42 2.99
CA HIS A 231 15.43 6.01 2.74
C HIS A 231 14.26 5.05 3.03
N LEU A 232 14.48 3.75 2.94
CA LEU A 232 13.45 2.71 3.00
C LEU A 232 13.50 1.88 4.30
N TYR A 233 14.28 2.29 5.30
CA TYR A 233 14.28 1.63 6.61
C TYR A 233 12.88 1.59 7.25
N ALA A 234 12.02 2.58 6.99
CA ALA A 234 10.67 2.66 7.51
C ALA A 234 9.59 2.00 6.63
N VAL A 235 9.98 1.28 5.57
CA VAL A 235 9.07 0.58 4.66
C VAL A 235 8.20 -0.44 5.39
N ASN A 236 8.80 -1.23 6.28
CA ASN A 236 8.08 -2.16 7.15
C ASN A 236 8.76 -2.27 8.51
N TYR A 237 8.04 -2.83 9.48
CA TYR A 237 8.51 -2.94 10.86
C TYR A 237 9.79 -3.77 11.00
N ASP A 238 9.96 -4.81 10.18
CA ASP A 238 11.13 -5.69 10.24
C ASP A 238 12.37 -5.04 9.61
N SER A 239 12.20 -4.18 8.60
CA SER A 239 13.24 -3.32 8.04
C SER A 239 13.71 -2.30 9.07
N TYR A 240 12.76 -1.66 9.76
CA TYR A 240 13.07 -0.71 10.83
C TYR A 240 13.86 -1.39 11.94
N ASN A 241 13.39 -2.54 12.43
CA ASN A 241 14.06 -3.29 13.51
C ASN A 241 15.48 -3.72 13.15
N ARG A 242 15.72 -4.08 11.88
CA ARG A 242 17.07 -4.40 11.40
C ARG A 242 17.95 -3.16 11.39
N HIS A 243 17.43 -2.02 10.93
CA HIS A 243 18.17 -0.76 10.87
C HIS A 243 18.56 -0.23 12.26
N VAL A 244 17.71 -0.41 13.28
CA VAL A 244 17.99 0.05 14.66
C VAL A 244 18.44 -1.07 15.62
N ALA A 245 18.89 -2.22 15.08
CA ALA A 245 19.20 -3.41 15.87
C ALA A 245 20.20 -3.14 17.00
N ASP A 246 21.22 -2.32 16.73
CA ASP A 246 22.30 -1.99 17.66
C ASP A 246 21.97 -0.84 18.62
N GLN A 247 20.76 -0.27 18.53
CA GLN A 247 20.35 0.93 19.29
C GLN A 247 19.07 0.67 20.09
N PRO A 248 19.14 0.01 21.26
CA PRO A 248 17.95 -0.43 22.01
C PRO A 248 17.05 0.73 22.43
N GLY A 249 17.62 1.89 22.79
CA GLY A 249 16.84 3.08 23.13
C GLY A 249 16.05 3.65 21.95
N ARG A 250 16.69 3.75 20.78
CA ARG A 250 16.04 4.19 19.54
C ARG A 250 14.95 3.22 19.12
N ARG A 251 15.20 1.92 19.28
CA ARG A 251 14.23 0.85 19.01
C ARG A 251 12.99 0.95 19.89
N PHE A 252 13.16 1.12 21.20
CA PHE A 252 12.04 1.31 22.13
C PHE A 252 11.21 2.54 21.77
N PHE A 253 11.88 3.68 21.55
CA PHE A 253 11.21 4.92 21.17
C PHE A 253 10.48 4.78 19.83
N GLY A 254 11.09 4.10 18.86
CA GLY A 254 10.47 3.76 17.59
C GLY A 254 9.20 2.92 17.75
N HIS A 255 9.22 1.92 18.63
CA HIS A 255 8.02 1.12 18.92
C HIS A 255 6.89 1.98 19.46
N VAL A 256 7.17 2.90 20.37
CA VAL A 256 6.17 3.85 20.88
C VAL A 256 5.61 4.71 19.75
N ILE A 257 6.46 5.25 18.88
CA ILE A 257 6.03 6.05 17.72
C ILE A 257 5.15 5.23 16.77
N PHE A 258 5.58 4.03 16.38
CA PHE A 258 4.79 3.18 15.49
C PHE A 258 3.46 2.80 16.14
N CYS A 259 3.43 2.45 17.42
CA CYS A 259 2.17 2.12 18.11
C CYS A 259 1.18 3.29 18.17
N ILE A 260 1.66 4.53 18.31
CA ILE A 260 0.79 5.71 18.47
C ILE A 260 0.43 6.34 17.13
N PHE A 261 1.41 6.55 16.25
CA PHE A 261 1.25 7.39 15.06
C PHE A 261 1.10 6.58 13.77
N VAL A 262 1.68 5.39 13.70
CA VAL A 262 1.64 4.54 12.49
C VAL A 262 1.35 3.07 12.85
N PRO A 263 0.27 2.80 13.60
CA PRO A 263 -0.01 1.47 14.15
C PRO A 263 -0.26 0.44 13.03
N SER A 264 -0.74 0.90 11.87
CA SER A 264 -1.01 0.06 10.70
C SER A 264 0.21 -0.75 10.25
N ILE A 265 1.43 -0.21 10.33
CA ILE A 265 2.66 -0.94 9.94
C ILE A 265 2.90 -2.16 10.85
N ILE A 266 2.59 -2.04 12.15
CA ILE A 266 2.69 -3.15 13.09
C ILE A 266 1.54 -4.13 12.82
N TRP A 267 0.31 -3.63 12.70
CA TRP A 267 -0.87 -4.46 12.52
C TRP A 267 -0.90 -5.23 11.20
N TRP A 268 -0.30 -4.70 10.12
CA TRP A 268 -0.17 -5.47 8.87
C TRP A 268 0.65 -6.74 9.04
N LYS A 269 1.47 -6.86 10.09
CA LYS A 269 2.13 -8.12 10.45
C LYS A 269 1.19 -9.12 11.14
N PHE A 270 0.19 -8.64 11.88
CA PHE A 270 -0.65 -9.47 12.74
C PHE A 270 -2.12 -9.60 12.29
N THR A 271 -2.56 -8.83 11.30
CA THR A 271 -3.95 -8.85 10.85
C THR A 271 -4.35 -10.25 10.40
N PRO A 272 -5.51 -10.76 10.84
CA PRO A 272 -5.97 -12.12 10.52
C PRO A 272 -6.43 -12.26 9.07
N LEU A 273 -6.80 -11.15 8.41
CA LEU A 273 -7.40 -11.14 7.07
C LEU A 273 -6.35 -10.77 6.02
N LYS A 274 -5.45 -11.71 5.74
CA LYS A 274 -4.36 -11.56 4.76
C LYS A 274 -4.58 -12.47 3.56
N PHE A 275 -4.49 -11.89 2.36
CA PHE A 275 -4.41 -12.71 1.15
C PHE A 275 -3.04 -13.34 1.04
N LYS A 276 -2.99 -14.64 0.77
CA LYS A 276 -1.74 -15.38 0.62
C LYS A 276 -1.40 -15.58 -0.84
N TRP A 277 -0.11 -15.61 -1.14
CA TRP A 277 0.35 -16.07 -2.45
C TRP A 277 -0.04 -17.54 -2.67
N PRO A 278 -0.24 -17.95 -3.92
CA PRO A 278 -0.51 -19.34 -4.24
C PRO A 278 0.73 -20.19 -3.97
N LYS A 279 0.54 -21.49 -3.75
CA LYS A 279 1.58 -22.41 -3.27
C LYS A 279 2.81 -22.44 -4.19
N GLU A 280 2.62 -22.21 -5.47
CA GLU A 280 3.66 -22.17 -6.49
C GLU A 280 4.58 -20.96 -6.29
N ILE A 281 4.02 -19.80 -5.93
CA ILE A 281 4.79 -18.60 -5.60
C ILE A 281 5.41 -18.74 -4.20
N GLU A 282 4.68 -19.33 -3.24
CA GLU A 282 5.25 -19.67 -1.93
C GLU A 282 6.42 -20.65 -2.02
N ALA A 283 6.45 -21.54 -3.02
CA ALA A 283 7.58 -22.44 -3.24
C ALA A 283 8.84 -21.69 -3.70
N ILE A 284 8.69 -20.56 -4.40
CA ILE A 284 9.80 -19.76 -4.94
C ILE A 284 10.35 -18.79 -3.88
N PHE A 285 9.46 -18.12 -3.15
CA PHE A 285 9.81 -17.04 -2.23
C PHE A 285 9.66 -17.40 -0.74
N GLY A 286 9.15 -18.59 -0.44
CA GLY A 286 8.75 -18.99 0.90
C GLY A 286 7.36 -18.46 1.29
N LYS A 287 6.93 -18.83 2.49
CA LYS A 287 5.62 -18.43 3.07
C LYS A 287 5.59 -16.99 3.60
N ILE A 288 6.71 -16.28 3.54
CA ILE A 288 6.82 -14.94 4.11
C ILE A 288 6.26 -13.94 3.10
N ASN A 289 5.15 -13.31 3.49
CA ASN A 289 4.52 -12.24 2.73
C ASN A 289 4.80 -10.93 3.44
N TYR A 290 5.43 -10.01 2.73
CA TYR A 290 5.64 -8.66 3.21
C TYR A 290 4.47 -7.80 2.76
N TYR A 291 3.81 -7.16 3.72
CA TYR A 291 2.65 -6.31 3.50
C TYR A 291 2.97 -4.86 3.77
#